data_AF-A0A6I7R1R9-F1
#
_entry.id   AF-A0A6I7R1R9-F1
#
_cell.length_a   1.000
_cell.length_b   1.000
_cell.length_c   1.000
_cell.angle_alpha   90.00
_cell.angle_beta   90.00
_cell.angle_gamma   90.00
#
_symmetry.space_group_name_H-M   'P 1'
#
loop_
_entity.id
_entity.type
_entity.pdbx_description
1 polymer ?
#
loop_
_entity_poly.entity_id
_entity_poly.type
_entity_poly.pdbx_seq_one_letter_code
_entity_poly.pdbx_strand_id
1 'polypeptide(L)' 'MKNIQKQNLPEKICIVCKRSFSWRKKWEKVWSEVKYCSDKCRKNKQKL' A
#
# COMPACT_ATOMS: atom_id res chain seq x y z
N MET A 1 22.86 -10.73 7.40
CA MET A 1 21.85 -10.39 6.37
C MET A 1 20.48 -10.47 7.03
N LYS A 2 19.84 -9.32 7.35
CA LYS A 2 18.51 -9.33 8.00
C LYS A 2 17.45 -9.64 6.95
N ASN A 3 17.08 -10.91 6.87
CA ASN A 3 15.95 -11.38 6.08
C ASN A 3 14.67 -10.96 6.82
N ILE A 4 14.19 -9.74 6.56
CA ILE A 4 12.91 -9.28 7.11
C ILE A 4 11.85 -10.22 6.53
N GLN A 5 11.37 -11.15 7.36
CA GLN A 5 10.25 -12.01 7.03
C GLN A 5 9.09 -11.08 6.65
N LYS A 6 8.59 -11.20 5.42
CA LYS A 6 7.55 -10.32 4.84
C LYS A 6 6.25 -10.27 5.68
N GLN A 7 6.12 -11.16 6.65
CA GLN A 7 5.02 -11.26 7.61
C GLN A 7 4.92 -10.07 8.57
N ASN A 8 6.01 -9.36 8.86
CA ASN A 8 6.00 -8.21 9.79
C ASN A 8 5.87 -6.84 9.09
N LEU A 9 5.59 -6.82 7.78
CA LEU A 9 5.42 -5.56 7.09
C LEU A 9 4.06 -4.95 7.45
N PRO A 10 3.98 -3.63 7.73
CA PRO A 10 2.71 -3.00 8.00
C PRO A 10 1.81 -3.13 6.78
N GLU A 11 0.56 -3.50 7.02
CA GLU A 11 -0.46 -3.66 5.98
C GLU A 11 -1.51 -2.55 6.10
N LYS A 12 -2.04 -2.12 4.95
CA LYS A 12 -3.13 -1.15 4.86
C LYS A 12 -4.20 -1.66 3.92
N ILE A 13 -5.42 -1.13 4.06
CA ILE A 13 -6.53 -1.45 3.17
C ILE A 13 -6.63 -0.39 2.09
N CYS A 14 -6.73 -0.81 0.82
CA CYS A 14 -6.92 0.13 -0.28
C CYS A 14 -8.36 0.65 -0.30
N ILE A 15 -8.55 1.97 -0.30
CA ILE A 15 -9.89 2.57 -0.27
C ILE A 15 -10.71 2.35 -1.56
N VAL A 16 -10.07 1.96 -2.67
CA VAL A 16 -10.73 1.76 -3.97
C VAL A 16 -11.11 0.29 -4.19
N CYS A 17 -10.16 -0.63 -4.01
CA CYS A 17 -10.42 -2.06 -4.25
C CYS A 17 -10.70 -2.87 -2.97
N LYS A 18 -10.62 -2.23 -1.79
CA LYS A 18 -10.83 -2.85 -0.46
C LYS A 18 -9.93 -4.05 -0.15
N ARG A 19 -8.85 -4.24 -0.92
CA ARG A 19 -7.85 -5.29 -0.68
C ARG A 19 -6.77 -4.79 0.27
N SER A 20 -6.31 -5.67 1.17
CA SER A 20 -5.11 -5.44 1.97
C SER A 20 -3.87 -5.39 1.06
N PHE A 21 -2.92 -4.55 1.42
CA PHE A 21 -1.63 -4.48 0.75
C PHE A 21 -0.54 -4.15 1.76
N SER A 22 0.58 -4.84 1.66
CA SER A 22 1.71 -4.68 2.55
C SER A 22 2.64 -3.55 2.07
N TRP A 23 3.39 -2.98 3.02
CA TRP A 23 4.38 -1.94 2.77
C TRP A 23 5.38 -2.31 1.66
N ARG A 24 5.82 -1.29 0.90
CA ARG A 24 6.81 -1.42 -0.16
C ARG A 24 7.89 -0.38 0.06
N LYS A 25 9.14 -0.71 -0.27
CA LYS A 25 10.29 0.21 -0.14
C LYS A 25 10.08 1.57 -0.82
N LYS A 26 9.38 1.60 -1.95
CA LYS A 26 9.04 2.86 -2.65
C LYS A 26 8.18 3.83 -1.82
N TRP A 27 7.55 3.36 -0.75
CA TRP A 27 6.69 4.13 0.13
C TRP A 27 7.36 4.54 1.44
N GLU A 28 8.64 4.26 1.63
CA GLU A 28 9.37 4.54 2.87
C GLU A 28 9.13 5.96 3.40
N LYS A 29 9.17 6.97 2.53
CA LYS A 29 8.98 8.39 2.92
C LYS A 29 7.52 8.85 3.03
N VAL A 30 6.60 8.14 2.39
CA VAL A 30 5.21 8.60 2.19
C VAL A 30 4.18 7.61 2.74
N TRP A 31 4.60 6.55 3.44
CA TRP A 31 3.74 5.44 3.84
C TRP A 31 2.50 5.90 4.59
N SER A 32 2.63 6.90 5.47
CA SER A 32 1.52 7.50 6.21
C SER A 32 0.40 8.02 5.30
N GLU A 33 0.75 8.60 4.15
CA GLU A 33 -0.19 9.15 3.16
C GLU A 33 -0.71 8.11 2.15
N VAL A 34 -0.07 6.95 2.02
CA VAL A 34 -0.47 5.90 1.07
C VAL A 34 -1.80 5.26 1.49
N LYS A 35 -2.83 5.48 0.66
CA LYS A 35 -4.20 4.94 0.81
C LYS A 35 -4.58 3.93 -0.27
N TYR A 36 -3.71 3.70 -1.27
CA TYR A 36 -4.01 2.88 -2.45
C TYR A 36 -2.94 1.81 -2.67
N CYS A 37 -3.35 0.60 -3.05
CA CYS A 37 -2.42 -0.50 -3.30
C CYS A 37 -1.60 -0.33 -4.59
N SER A 38 -2.06 0.51 -5.52
CA SER A 38 -1.45 0.71 -6.83
C SER A 38 -1.83 2.06 -7.44
N ASP A 39 -1.03 2.52 -8.42
CA ASP A 39 -1.33 3.72 -9.20
C ASP A 39 -2.63 3.57 -10.01
N LYS A 40 -2.98 2.35 -10.43
CA LYS A 40 -4.29 2.05 -11.04
C LYS A 40 -5.43 2.43 -10.08
N CYS A 41 -5.36 2.00 -8.82
CA CYS A 41 -6.37 2.36 -7.82
C CYS A 41 -6.37 3.86 -7.51
N ARG A 42 -5.18 4.50 -7.46
CA ARG A 42 -5.08 5.95 -7.29
C ARG A 42 -5.79 6.72 -8.43
N LYS A 43 -5.58 6.31 -9.68
CA LYS A 43 -6.24 6.92 -10.86
C LYS A 43 -7.73 6.61 -10.91
N ASN A 44 -8.14 5.40 -10.51
CA ASN A 44 -9.54 4.96 -10.51
C ASN A 44 -10.40 5.60 -9.41
N LYS A 45 -9.82 6.41 -8.51
CA LYS A 45 -10.57 7.17 -7.49
C LYS A 45 -11.69 8.03 -8.11
N GLN A 46 -11.54 8.48 -9.35
CA GLN A 46 -12.51 9.34 -10.04
C GLN A 46 -13.82 8.62 -10.44
N LYS A 47 -13.93 7.30 -10.25
CA LYS A 47 -15.16 6.54 -10.53
C LYS A 47 -16.05 6.32 -9.30
N LEU A 48 -15.75 6.95 -8.16
CA LEU A 48 -16.58 6.92 -6.97
C LEU A 48 -17.40 8.21 -6.85
#